data_AF-A0A938S524-F1
#
_entry.id   AF-A0A938S524-F1
#
_cell.length_a   1.000
_cell.length_b   1.000
_cell.length_c   1.000
_cell.angle_alpha   90.00
_cell.angle_beta   90.00
_cell.angle_gamma   90.00
#
_symmetry.space_group_name_H-M   'P 1'
#
loop_
_entity.id
_entity.type
_entity.pdbx_description
1 polymer ?
#
loop_
_entity_poly.entity_id
_entity_poly.type
_entity_poly.pdbx_seq_one_letter_code
_entity_poly.pdbx_strand_id
1 'polypeptide(L)'
;MAGIDDEETGNNLVAGKKVWMPCDVKPGPFPDERLVRVKTDGIEWCGFAPAAGLRTPVREGRTFVCTTVLEVQEDSFLAAFPGESLTTSAVRGSLSRVTSGPLRT
;
A
#
# COMPACT_ATOMS: atom_id res chain seq x y z
N MET A 1 10.22 16.24 30.32
CA MET A 1 10.23 14.77 30.31
C MET A 1 9.37 14.36 29.14
N ALA A 2 9.97 13.76 28.11
CA ALA A 2 9.40 13.62 26.77
C ALA A 2 8.11 12.81 26.79
N GLY A 3 7.11 13.31 26.05
CA GLY A 3 5.83 12.66 25.82
C GLY A 3 6.05 11.34 25.09
N ILE A 4 5.28 10.36 25.50
CA ILE A 4 5.15 9.07 24.83
C ILE A 4 4.60 9.38 23.44
N ASP A 5 5.41 9.16 22.40
CA ASP A 5 4.95 9.18 21.02
C ASP A 5 3.88 8.10 20.88
N ASP A 6 2.62 8.52 20.85
CA ASP A 6 1.48 7.68 20.54
C ASP A 6 1.73 6.98 19.19
N GLU A 7 2.11 5.72 19.27
CA GLU A 7 2.08 4.77 18.17
C GLU A 7 0.60 4.59 17.81
N GLU A 8 0.08 5.50 16.98
CA GLU A 8 -1.30 5.50 16.47
C GLU A 8 -1.48 4.27 15.56
N THR A 9 -1.65 3.12 16.20
CA THR A 9 -2.10 1.86 15.61
C THR A 9 -3.58 2.07 15.28
N GLY A 10 -3.82 2.82 14.20
CA GLY A 10 -5.11 3.39 13.88
C GLY A 10 -6.10 2.33 13.42
N ASN A 11 -6.87 1.79 14.37
CA ASN A 11 -8.17 1.12 14.19
C ASN A 11 -9.24 2.00 13.50
N ASN A 12 -8.85 2.99 12.70
CA ASN A 12 -9.72 3.94 12.03
C ASN A 12 -9.39 4.02 10.53
N LEU A 13 -9.49 2.86 9.88
CA LEU A 13 -9.51 2.76 8.43
C LEU A 13 -10.92 3.09 7.96
N VAL A 14 -11.02 4.01 7.00
CA VAL A 14 -12.29 4.41 6.38
C VAL A 14 -12.09 4.44 4.87
N ALA A 15 -13.17 4.23 4.12
CA ALA A 15 -13.15 4.39 2.67
C ALA A 15 -12.65 5.79 2.27
N GLY A 16 -11.86 5.86 1.21
CA GLY A 16 -11.18 7.06 0.73
C GLY A 16 -9.84 7.37 1.41
N LYS A 17 -9.49 6.70 2.52
CA LYS A 17 -8.21 6.93 3.20
C LYS A 17 -7.06 6.31 2.40
N LYS A 18 -5.94 7.04 2.32
CA LYS A 18 -4.68 6.52 1.77
C LYS A 18 -3.90 5.77 2.84
N VAL A 19 -3.33 4.63 2.46
CA VAL A 19 -2.55 3.76 3.34
C VAL A 19 -1.31 3.25 2.64
N TRP A 20 -0.30 2.89 3.42
CA TRP A 20 0.95 2.35 2.92
C TRP A 20 0.95 0.83 3.07
N MET A 21 1.00 0.13 1.93
CA MET A 21 1.01 -1.32 1.87
C MET A 21 2.43 -1.82 1.59
N PRO A 22 2.97 -2.76 2.38
CA PRO A 22 4.28 -3.33 2.11
C PRO A 22 4.27 -4.07 0.77
N CYS A 23 5.30 -3.86 -0.04
CA CYS A 23 5.41 -4.47 -1.36
C CYS A 23 6.86 -4.83 -1.74
N ASP A 24 6.98 -5.86 -2.57
CA ASP A 24 8.21 -6.16 -3.30
C ASP A 24 8.19 -5.40 -4.64
N VAL A 25 9.35 -4.83 -5.01
CA VAL A 25 9.53 -3.98 -6.19
C VAL A 25 10.57 -4.57 -7.11
N LYS A 26 10.26 -4.56 -8.42
CA LYS A 26 11.18 -4.86 -9.53
C LYS A 26 11.12 -3.74 -10.58
N PRO A 27 12.13 -3.64 -11.46
CA PRO A 27 12.07 -2.72 -12.59
C PRO A 27 10.83 -2.95 -13.46
N GLY A 28 10.14 -1.86 -13.81
CA GLY A 28 9.04 -1.89 -14.79
C GLY A 28 9.55 -1.74 -16.24
N PRO A 29 8.65 -1.76 -17.23
CA PRO A 29 8.99 -1.57 -18.64
C PRO A 29 9.48 -0.15 -18.94
N PHE A 30 9.04 0.85 -18.17
CA PHE A 30 9.45 2.25 -18.29
C PHE A 30 10.31 2.72 -17.11
N PRO A 31 11.19 3.75 -17.29
CA PRO A 31 12.10 4.23 -16.25
C PRO A 31 11.41 4.73 -14.97
N ASP A 32 10.20 5.26 -15.11
CA ASP A 32 9.35 5.80 -14.06
C ASP A 32 8.29 4.81 -13.56
N GLU A 33 8.31 3.56 -14.04
CA GLU A 33 7.41 2.51 -13.60
C GLU A 33 8.12 1.39 -12.85
N ARG A 34 7.37 0.75 -11.96
CA ARG A 34 7.83 -0.38 -11.15
C ARG A 34 6.82 -1.50 -11.21
N LEU A 35 7.30 -2.72 -11.38
CA LEU A 35 6.50 -3.90 -11.12
C LEU A 35 6.41 -4.07 -9.60
N VAL A 36 5.20 -3.99 -9.07
CA VAL A 36 4.91 -4.03 -7.63
C VAL A 36 4.11 -5.28 -7.32
N ARG A 37 4.54 -6.00 -6.29
CA ARG A 37 3.87 -7.19 -5.78
C ARG A 37 3.52 -6.99 -4.32
N VAL A 38 2.25 -7.11 -3.99
CA VAL A 38 1.75 -6.97 -2.62
C VAL A 38 1.17 -8.31 -2.19
N LYS A 39 1.64 -8.82 -1.05
CA LYS A 39 1.18 -10.08 -0.48
C LYS A 39 0.40 -9.78 0.79
N THR A 40 -0.89 -10.09 0.79
CA THR A 40 -1.76 -10.06 1.97
C THR A 40 -2.15 -11.50 2.34
N ASP A 41 -2.87 -11.68 3.45
CA ASP A 41 -3.27 -13.00 3.94
C ASP A 41 -4.17 -13.72 2.91
N GLY A 42 -3.54 -14.55 2.08
CA GLY A 42 -4.19 -15.39 1.06
C GLY A 42 -4.37 -14.75 -0.32
N ILE A 43 -4.08 -13.45 -0.50
CA ILE A 43 -4.25 -12.76 -1.78
C ILE A 43 -2.96 -12.06 -2.18
N GLU A 44 -2.64 -12.15 -3.46
CA GLU A 44 -1.51 -11.49 -4.06
C GLU A 44 -1.98 -10.52 -5.13
N TRP A 45 -1.57 -9.26 -4.98
CA TRP A 45 -1.69 -8.27 -6.04
C TRP A 45 -0.37 -8.16 -6.80
N CYS A 46 -0.46 -8.00 -8.12
CA CYS A 46 0.67 -7.68 -8.96
C CYS A 46 0.25 -6.68 -10.05
N GLY A 47 1.03 -5.62 -10.22
CA GLY A 47 0.76 -4.58 -11.22
C GLY A 47 1.94 -3.63 -11.43
N PHE A 48 1.81 -2.77 -12.43
CA PHE A 48 2.75 -1.68 -12.67
C PHE A 48 2.26 -0.41 -11.97
N ALA A 49 3.12 0.18 -11.15
CA ALA A 49 2.84 1.43 -10.45
C ALA A 49 3.90 2.48 -10.79
N PRO A 50 3.52 3.78 -10.85
CA PRO A 50 4.49 4.86 -10.95
C PRO A 50 5.47 4.83 -9.77
N ALA A 51 6.75 5.09 -10.02
CA ALA A 51 7.78 5.15 -8.98
C ALA A 51 7.47 6.21 -7.91
N ALA A 52 6.76 7.29 -8.27
CA ALA A 52 6.27 8.32 -7.36
C ALA A 52 5.17 7.82 -6.40
N GLY A 53 4.50 6.70 -6.72
CA GLY A 53 3.52 6.04 -5.86
C GLY A 53 4.13 5.18 -4.75
N LEU A 54 5.47 5.08 -4.70
CA LEU A 54 6.21 4.33 -3.68
C LEU A 54 6.70 5.27 -2.57
N ARG A 55 6.66 4.80 -1.32
CA ARG A 55 7.14 5.55 -0.15
C ARG A 55 8.63 5.88 -0.25
N THR A 56 9.39 4.93 -0.78
CA THR A 56 10.79 5.12 -1.16
C THR A 56 10.93 4.67 -2.60
N PRO A 57 11.41 5.54 -3.51
CA PRO A 57 11.50 5.25 -4.94
C PRO A 57 12.69 4.34 -5.23
N VAL A 58 12.57 3.06 -4.83
CA VAL A 58 13.57 2.03 -5.09
C VAL A 58 13.44 1.52 -6.52
N ARG A 59 14.57 1.12 -7.13
CA ARG A 59 14.55 0.43 -8.43
C ARG A 59 14.16 -1.05 -8.28
N GLU A 60 14.60 -1.65 -7.18
CA GLU A 60 14.33 -3.03 -6.81
C GLU A 60 14.46 -3.16 -5.29
N GLY A 61 13.70 -4.07 -4.67
CA GLY A 61 13.78 -4.36 -3.24
C GLY A 61 12.41 -4.34 -2.56
N ARG A 62 12.38 -3.92 -1.30
CA ARG A 62 11.15 -3.79 -0.51
C ARG A 62 10.88 -2.34 -0.15
N THR A 63 9.62 -1.94 -0.24
CA THR A 63 9.16 -0.60 0.15
C THR A 63 7.68 -0.67 0.48
N PHE A 64 6.99 0.47 0.43
CA PHE A 64 5.55 0.55 0.54
C PHE A 64 4.96 1.24 -0.68
N VAL A 65 3.79 0.78 -1.14
CA VAL A 65 2.99 1.42 -2.18
C VAL A 65 1.80 2.15 -1.53
N CYS A 66 1.51 3.37 -1.99
CA CYS A 66 0.37 4.14 -1.51
C CYS A 66 -0.91 3.62 -2.16
N THR A 67 -1.85 3.11 -1.37
CA THR A 67 -3.12 2.57 -1.87
C THR A 67 -4.30 3.31 -1.26
N THR A 68 -5.43 3.33 -1.95
CA THR A 68 -6.66 3.95 -1.45
C THR A 68 -7.60 2.87 -0.94
N VAL A 69 -8.03 2.97 0.32
CA VAL A 69 -9.06 2.11 0.89
C VAL A 69 -10.39 2.40 0.19
N LEU A 70 -11.01 1.38 -0.39
CA LEU A 70 -12.32 1.45 -1.04
C LEU A 70 -13.45 1.11 -0.06
N GLU A 71 -13.23 0.10 0.77
CA GLU A 71 -14.23 -0.42 1.70
C GLU A 71 -13.52 -0.98 2.94
N VAL A 72 -14.17 -0.91 4.09
CA VAL A 72 -13.71 -1.52 5.34
C VAL A 72 -14.80 -2.43 5.86
N GLN A 73 -14.43 -3.66 6.17
CA GLN A 73 -15.24 -4.70 6.79
C GLN A 73 -14.65 -5.04 8.17
N GLU A 74 -15.35 -5.83 8.98
CA GLU A 74 -14.99 -6.08 10.40
C GLU A 74 -13.51 -6.44 10.61
N ASP A 75 -12.93 -7.33 9.78
CA ASP A 75 -11.53 -7.78 9.91
C ASP A 75 -10.65 -7.50 8.68
N SER A 76 -11.18 -6.82 7.66
CA SER A 76 -10.45 -6.61 6.40
C SER A 76 -10.88 -5.35 5.67
N PHE A 77 -10.05 -4.89 4.75
CA PHE A 77 -10.39 -3.76 3.89
C PHE A 77 -10.14 -4.13 2.43
N LEU A 78 -10.89 -3.50 1.53
CA LEU A 78 -10.62 -3.52 0.11
C LEU A 78 -9.82 -2.28 -0.25
N ALA A 79 -8.73 -2.41 -1.01
CA ALA A 79 -7.97 -1.26 -1.50
C ALA A 79 -7.73 -1.31 -3.01
N ALA A 80 -7.75 -0.12 -3.60
CA ALA A 80 -7.30 0.16 -4.94
C ALA A 80 -5.81 0.50 -4.94
N PHE A 81 -5.06 -0.17 -5.80
CA PHE A 81 -3.64 0.06 -6.00
C PHE A 81 -3.44 1.06 -7.15
N PRO A 82 -2.41 1.92 -7.07
CA PRO A 82 -2.11 2.86 -8.14
C PRO A 82 -1.54 2.11 -9.36
N GLY A 83 -1.92 2.58 -10.55
CA GLY A 83 -1.40 2.09 -11.83
C GLY A 83 -2.22 0.96 -12.44
N GLU A 84 -1.57 0.14 -13.26
CA GLU A 84 -2.21 -0.92 -14.04
C GLU A 84 -2.05 -2.29 -13.37
N SER A 85 -3.17 -2.92 -13.03
CA SER A 85 -3.15 -4.27 -12.47
C SER A 85 -2.97 -5.31 -13.57
N LEU A 86 -2.10 -6.28 -13.32
CA LEU A 86 -1.93 -7.47 -14.16
C LEU A 86 -2.80 -8.66 -13.69
N THR A 87 -3.47 -8.50 -12.55
CA THR A 87 -4.28 -9.54 -11.91
C THR A 87 -5.69 -9.01 -11.66
N THR A 88 -6.03 -8.62 -10.43
CA THR A 88 -7.31 -7.99 -10.06
C THR A 88 -7.09 -6.51 -9.73
N SER A 89 -8.03 -5.65 -10.08
CA SER A 89 -7.93 -4.20 -9.84
C SER A 89 -8.08 -3.78 -8.37
N ALA A 90 -8.59 -4.68 -7.52
CA ALA A 90 -8.71 -4.47 -6.08
C ALA A 90 -8.26 -5.71 -5.30
N VAL A 91 -7.66 -5.48 -4.12
CA VAL A 91 -7.23 -6.55 -3.22
C VAL A 91 -7.73 -6.31 -1.79
N ARG A 92 -8.12 -7.41 -1.16
CA ARG A 92 -8.51 -7.45 0.25
C ARG A 92 -7.26 -7.63 1.12
N GLY A 93 -7.09 -6.76 2.11
CA GLY A 93 -6.01 -6.81 3.09
C GLY A 93 -6.53 -6.92 4.52
N SER A 94 -5.70 -7.43 5.44
CA SER A 94 -5.99 -7.42 6.88
C SER A 94 -5.60 -6.07 7.49
N LEU A 95 -6.44 -5.54 8.39
CA LEU A 95 -6.20 -4.28 9.09
C LEU A 95 -4.89 -4.31 9.91
N SER A 96 -4.46 -5.49 10.34
CA SER A 96 -3.23 -5.72 11.14
C SER A 96 -1.92 -5.42 10.40
N ARG A 97 -1.94 -5.32 9.06
CA ARG A 97 -0.74 -5.16 8.21
C ARG A 97 -0.63 -3.77 7.58
N VAL A 98 -1.48 -2.83 7.99
CA VAL A 98 -1.57 -1.49 7.40
C VAL A 98 -1.02 -0.44 8.36
N THR A 99 -0.17 0.46 7.85
CA THR A 99 0.20 1.67 8.60
C THR A 99 -0.53 2.87 8.00
N SER A 100 -1.37 3.53 8.80
CA SER A 100 -1.84 4.88 8.49
C SER A 100 -0.72 5.88 8.79
N GLY A 101 -0.38 6.74 7.84
CA GLY A 101 0.60 7.80 8.05
C GLY A 101 0.32 9.00 7.15
N PRO A 102 0.66 10.22 7.59
CA PRO A 102 0.46 11.42 6.78
C PRO A 102 1.27 11.36 5.48
N LEU A 103 0.68 11.84 4.39
CA LEU A 103 1.41 12.16 3.17
C LEU A 103 2.39 13.30 3.50
N ARG A 104 3.67 12.99 3.70
CA ARG A 104 4.68 14.03 3.74
C ARG A 104 4.87 14.54 2.31
N THR A 105 4.31 15.73 2.07
CA THR A 105 4.56 16.59 0.91
C THR A 105 6.01 17.05 0.88
#